data_AF-A0A1R0ZBP0-F1
#
_entry.id   AF-A0A1R0ZBP0-F1
#
_cell.length_a   1.000
_cell.length_b   1.000
_cell.length_c   1.000
_cell.angle_alpha   90.00
_cell.angle_beta   90.00
_cell.angle_gamma   90.00
#
_symmetry.space_group_name_H-M   'P 1'
#
loop_
_entity.id
_entity.type
_entity.pdbx_description
1 polymer ?
#
loop_
_entity_poly.entity_id
_entity_poly.type
_entity_poly.pdbx_seq_one_letter_code
_entity_poly.pdbx_strand_id
1 'polypeptide(L)'
;MFFFKKNKGITKEELQALVEGLEQSYMDKDEEGLSKKFHPDKRGMSFLNHFQLMMTFQVYNIKSEILEFELLSMDATKAVFTYTRKHIHTCVNPADEREEKRNQIISYYVEAVKENGSIWITRYSPYSTIFVDKKGDFLSGVDAVIPPGEEINSGIARFIPYFQLDSYVPATFHVYSNSQFIGYYPLGEYHRYEPSHTFTINYFDKIEASSVEKHTADYISQETLLTAQVLHQTDNSSVVETQLMSNNVLEHELVTSLLTKNGFYMIRFLYGKGEPMPPEEREKWEREMVTLIEKEHSS
;
A
#
# COMPACT_ATOMS: atom_id res chain seq x y z
N MET A 1 10.09 38.20 36.59
CA MET A 1 10.58 36.96 35.92
C MET A 1 9.46 36.40 35.08
N PHE A 2 9.53 36.55 33.76
CA PHE A 2 8.66 35.82 32.85
C PHE A 2 9.29 34.44 32.63
N PHE A 3 8.73 33.41 33.26
CA PHE A 3 9.01 32.02 32.88
C PHE A 3 8.32 31.78 31.53
N PHE A 4 9.06 31.96 30.44
CA PHE A 4 8.67 31.33 29.17
C PHE A 4 8.72 29.82 29.41
N LYS A 5 7.56 29.20 29.69
CA LYS A 5 7.41 27.76 29.52
C LYS A 5 7.71 27.50 28.04
N LYS A 6 8.90 26.99 27.73
CA LYS A 6 9.17 26.40 26.42
C LYS A 6 8.03 25.42 26.17
N ASN A 7 7.21 25.67 25.15
CA ASN A 7 6.26 24.66 24.70
C ASN A 7 7.09 23.44 24.33
N LYS A 8 6.97 22.37 25.13
CA LYS A 8 7.67 21.12 24.86
C LYS A 8 7.16 20.64 23.51
N GLY A 9 8.07 20.43 22.55
CA GLY A 9 7.72 19.88 21.24
C GLY A 9 7.05 18.51 21.35
N ILE A 10 6.53 18.02 20.24
CA ILE A 10 6.06 16.63 20.14
C ILE A 10 7.21 15.67 20.48
N THR A 11 6.92 14.56 21.17
CA THR A 11 7.88 13.47 21.36
C THR A 11 7.36 12.15 20.77
N LYS A 12 8.27 11.22 20.46
CA LYS A 12 7.90 9.89 19.92
C LYS A 12 6.98 9.14 20.89
N GLU A 13 7.22 9.25 22.19
CA GLU A 13 6.41 8.60 23.24
C GLU A 13 4.99 9.18 23.27
N GLU A 14 4.83 10.50 23.07
CA GLU A 14 3.50 11.12 22.96
C GLU A 14 2.73 10.59 21.73
N LEU A 15 3.42 10.33 20.62
CA LEU A 15 2.82 9.77 19.40
C LEU A 15 2.46 8.29 19.55
N GLN A 16 3.31 7.50 20.21
CA GLN A 16 3.00 6.10 20.53
C GLN A 16 1.78 6.01 21.45
N ALA A 17 1.73 6.81 22.51
CA ALA A 17 0.58 6.88 23.42
C ALA A 17 -0.71 7.37 22.72
N LEU A 18 -0.58 8.25 21.72
CA LEU A 18 -1.71 8.68 20.88
C LEU A 18 -2.30 7.49 20.11
N VAL A 19 -1.45 6.69 19.46
CA VAL A 19 -1.87 5.50 18.70
C VAL A 19 -2.42 4.40 19.61
N GLU A 20 -1.75 4.10 20.72
CA GLU A 20 -2.23 3.15 21.74
C GLU A 20 -3.62 3.55 22.25
N GLY A 21 -3.82 4.84 22.55
CA GLY A 21 -5.12 5.35 22.96
C GLY A 21 -6.18 5.27 21.88
N LEU A 22 -5.81 5.44 20.60
CA LEU A 22 -6.73 5.30 19.46
C LEU A 22 -7.16 3.83 19.30
N GLU A 23 -6.22 2.89 19.37
CA GLU A 23 -6.51 1.45 19.29
C GLU A 23 -7.33 0.96 20.50
N GLN A 24 -7.04 1.49 21.69
CA GLN A 24 -7.83 1.20 22.89
C GLN A 24 -9.27 1.68 22.77
N SER A 25 -9.50 2.93 22.34
CA SER A 25 -10.87 3.43 22.10
C SER A 25 -11.61 2.60 21.04
N TYR A 26 -10.91 2.10 20.01
CA TYR A 26 -11.52 1.21 19.03
C TYR A 26 -11.94 -0.14 19.63
N MET A 27 -11.08 -0.76 20.44
CA MET A 27 -11.40 -2.03 21.12
C MET A 27 -12.53 -1.88 22.15
N ASP A 28 -12.56 -0.74 22.86
CA ASP A 28 -13.58 -0.41 23.84
C ASP A 28 -14.91 0.02 23.21
N LYS A 29 -14.96 0.11 21.87
CA LYS A 29 -16.13 0.55 21.09
C LYS A 29 -16.54 2.00 21.46
N ASP A 30 -15.56 2.82 21.86
CA ASP A 30 -15.72 4.22 22.26
C ASP A 30 -15.54 5.15 21.06
N GLU A 31 -16.62 5.38 20.31
CA GLU A 31 -16.64 6.27 19.15
C GLU A 31 -16.27 7.72 19.52
N GLU A 32 -16.71 8.20 20.68
CA GLU A 32 -16.41 9.56 21.13
C GLU A 32 -14.91 9.70 21.46
N GLY A 33 -14.35 8.70 22.14
CA GLY A 33 -12.92 8.59 22.43
C GLY A 33 -12.07 8.57 21.17
N LEU A 34 -12.48 7.83 20.14
CA LEU A 34 -11.85 7.83 18.81
C LEU A 34 -11.88 9.23 18.21
N SER A 35 -13.06 9.82 18.08
CA SER A 35 -13.25 11.14 17.43
C SER A 35 -12.47 12.26 18.12
N LYS A 36 -12.30 12.17 19.45
CA LYS A 36 -11.50 13.11 20.24
C LYS A 36 -9.99 13.08 19.96
N LYS A 37 -9.46 12.06 19.27
CA LYS A 37 -8.04 12.03 18.85
C LYS A 37 -7.78 12.83 17.56
N PHE A 38 -8.84 13.14 16.82
CA PHE A 38 -8.76 13.83 15.53
C PHE A 38 -9.06 15.32 15.69
N HIS A 39 -8.35 16.13 14.90
CA HIS A 39 -8.62 17.55 14.80
C HIS A 39 -10.11 17.77 14.43
N PRO A 40 -10.84 18.71 15.05
CA PRO A 40 -12.27 18.93 14.79
C PRO A 40 -12.62 19.02 13.30
N ASP A 41 -11.82 19.73 12.52
CA ASP A 41 -12.02 19.91 11.07
C ASP A 41 -11.77 18.64 10.23
N LYS A 42 -11.26 17.58 10.85
CA LYS A 42 -10.89 16.31 10.19
C LYS A 42 -11.75 15.13 10.65
N ARG A 43 -12.76 15.37 11.49
CA ARG A 43 -13.64 14.31 12.01
C ARG A 43 -14.59 13.71 10.97
N GLY A 44 -14.76 14.35 9.81
CA GLY A 44 -15.60 13.85 8.71
C GLY A 44 -14.96 12.75 7.84
N MET A 45 -13.85 12.13 8.27
CA MET A 45 -13.17 11.09 7.49
C MET A 45 -13.87 9.73 7.56
N SER A 46 -13.66 8.89 6.55
CA SER A 46 -14.32 7.58 6.42
C SER A 46 -14.07 6.66 7.62
N PHE A 47 -12.86 6.68 8.20
CA PHE A 47 -12.54 5.89 9.40
C PHE A 47 -13.44 6.20 10.60
N LEU A 48 -13.96 7.43 10.69
CA LEU A 48 -14.85 7.90 11.75
C LEU A 48 -16.33 7.85 11.33
N ASN A 49 -16.67 7.10 10.29
CA ASN A 49 -18.06 6.99 9.86
C ASN A 49 -18.89 6.28 10.94
N HIS A 50 -19.77 7.05 11.58
CA HIS A 50 -20.65 6.60 12.66
C HIS A 50 -21.39 5.30 12.33
N PHE A 51 -22.02 5.19 11.16
CA PHE A 51 -22.81 4.02 10.80
C PHE A 51 -21.95 2.76 10.64
N GLN A 52 -20.78 2.88 10.01
CA GLN A 52 -19.84 1.76 9.85
C GLN A 52 -19.27 1.30 11.19
N LEU A 53 -18.90 2.24 12.07
CA LEU A 53 -18.41 1.93 13.41
C LEU A 53 -19.50 1.26 14.25
N MET A 54 -20.71 1.82 14.29
CA MET A 54 -21.85 1.26 15.03
C MET A 54 -22.16 -0.18 14.62
N MET A 55 -22.27 -0.46 13.31
CA MET A 55 -22.51 -1.82 12.84
C MET A 55 -21.37 -2.77 13.25
N THR A 56 -20.13 -2.32 13.11
CA THR A 56 -18.95 -3.10 13.49
C THR A 56 -18.92 -3.43 14.98
N PHE A 57 -19.17 -2.42 15.83
CA PHE A 57 -19.11 -2.54 17.29
C PHE A 57 -20.27 -3.35 17.86
N GLN A 58 -21.43 -3.35 17.21
CA GLN A 58 -22.56 -4.20 17.62
C GLN A 58 -22.31 -5.69 17.33
N VAL A 59 -21.70 -6.01 16.18
CA VAL A 59 -21.59 -7.40 15.72
C VAL A 59 -20.32 -8.08 16.22
N TYR A 60 -19.23 -7.34 16.48
CA TYR A 60 -17.93 -7.94 16.74
C TYR A 60 -17.28 -7.49 18.05
N ASN A 61 -16.57 -8.41 18.68
CA ASN A 61 -15.49 -8.13 19.62
C ASN A 61 -14.19 -8.03 18.84
N ILE A 62 -13.33 -7.07 19.21
CA ILE A 62 -12.15 -6.72 18.43
C ILE A 62 -10.93 -6.82 19.35
N LYS A 63 -9.91 -7.53 18.89
CA LYS A 63 -8.57 -7.47 19.48
C LYS A 63 -7.67 -6.69 18.53
N SER A 64 -6.96 -5.70 19.06
CA SER A 64 -5.97 -4.92 18.32
C SER A 64 -4.58 -5.21 18.89
N GLU A 65 -3.60 -5.32 18.00
CA GLU A 65 -2.18 -5.41 18.31
C GLU A 65 -1.43 -4.42 17.41
N ILE A 66 -0.60 -3.55 18.01
CA ILE A 66 0.30 -2.68 17.24
C ILE A 66 1.55 -3.49 16.91
N LEU A 67 1.83 -3.67 15.62
CA LEU A 67 2.95 -4.47 15.14
C LEU A 67 4.21 -3.63 14.91
N GLU A 68 4.05 -2.41 14.39
CA GLU A 68 5.18 -1.56 14.01
C GLU A 68 4.83 -0.07 14.17
N PHE A 69 5.84 0.75 14.48
CA PHE A 69 5.74 2.22 14.50
C PHE A 69 7.01 2.84 13.92
N GLU A 70 6.87 3.61 12.85
CA GLU A 70 7.98 4.27 12.17
C GLU A 70 7.77 5.79 12.16
N LEU A 71 8.74 6.54 12.70
CA LEU A 71 8.71 8.01 12.64
C LEU A 71 9.39 8.46 11.34
N LEU A 72 8.64 9.14 10.47
CA LEU A 72 9.16 9.64 9.19
C LEU A 72 9.77 11.04 9.32
N SER A 73 9.05 11.95 9.98
CA SER A 73 9.56 13.29 10.27
C SER A 73 8.88 13.89 11.49
N MET A 74 9.58 14.79 12.19
CA MET A 74 9.04 15.47 13.36
C MET A 74 9.72 16.82 13.56
N ASP A 75 8.89 17.83 13.82
CA ASP A 75 9.31 19.12 14.36
C ASP A 75 8.55 19.42 15.67
N ALA A 76 8.66 20.65 16.18
CA ALA A 76 8.05 21.04 17.44
C ALA A 76 6.50 20.99 17.43
N THR A 77 5.89 21.13 16.25
CA THR A 77 4.46 21.35 16.03
C THR A 77 3.81 20.33 15.11
N LYS A 78 4.56 19.62 14.27
CA LYS A 78 4.06 18.62 13.35
C LYS A 78 4.89 17.33 13.47
N ALA A 79 4.21 16.21 13.34
CA ALA A 79 4.83 14.91 13.17
C ALA A 79 4.17 14.15 12.01
N VAL A 80 4.98 13.38 11.31
CA VAL A 80 4.56 12.42 10.30
C VAL A 80 5.16 11.07 10.68
N PHE A 81 4.31 10.07 10.78
CA PHE A 81 4.70 8.72 11.16
C PHE A 81 3.79 7.71 10.48
N THR A 82 4.23 6.47 10.45
CA THR A 82 3.37 5.34 10.13
C THR A 82 3.27 4.41 11.33
N TYR A 83 2.18 3.65 11.36
CA TYR A 83 2.08 2.52 12.26
C TYR A 83 1.27 1.42 11.63
N THR A 84 1.56 0.19 12.03
CA THR A 84 0.87 -1.00 11.56
C THR A 84 0.15 -1.65 12.71
N ARG A 85 -1.12 -2.00 12.48
CA ARG A 85 -1.96 -2.68 13.45
C ARG A 85 -2.52 -3.96 12.87
N LYS A 86 -2.80 -4.93 13.75
CA LYS A 86 -3.49 -6.18 13.44
C LYS A 86 -4.80 -6.22 14.21
N HIS A 87 -5.91 -6.36 13.49
CA HIS A 87 -7.25 -6.49 14.06
C HIS A 87 -7.79 -7.89 13.84
N ILE A 88 -8.15 -8.56 14.94
CA ILE A 88 -8.88 -9.83 14.93
C ILE A 88 -10.31 -9.56 15.42
N HIS A 89 -11.28 -9.78 14.54
CA HIS A 89 -12.69 -9.66 14.79
C HIS A 89 -13.29 -11.03 15.14
N THR A 90 -13.99 -11.09 16.27
CA THR A 90 -14.74 -12.26 16.70
C THR A 90 -16.21 -11.88 16.77
N CYS A 91 -17.05 -12.53 15.97
CA CYS A 91 -18.48 -12.26 15.98
C CYS A 91 -19.07 -12.58 17.37
N VAL A 92 -19.88 -11.67 17.92
CA VAL A 92 -20.56 -11.87 19.21
C VAL A 92 -21.57 -13.03 19.09
N ASN A 93 -22.26 -13.11 17.95
CA ASN A 93 -23.17 -14.19 17.60
C ASN A 93 -22.74 -14.80 16.25
N PRO A 94 -22.22 -16.03 16.21
CA PRO A 94 -21.75 -16.64 14.97
C PRO A 94 -22.78 -16.71 13.84
N ALA A 95 -24.08 -16.74 14.15
CA ALA A 95 -25.14 -16.74 13.14
C ALA A 95 -25.24 -15.41 12.36
N ASP A 96 -24.67 -14.33 12.90
CA ASP A 96 -24.65 -13.00 12.28
C ASP A 96 -23.36 -12.75 11.48
N GLU A 97 -22.41 -13.71 11.43
CA GLU A 97 -21.16 -13.56 10.66
C GLU A 97 -21.48 -13.59 9.15
N ARG A 98 -21.28 -12.45 8.48
CA ARG A 98 -21.55 -12.28 7.03
C ARG A 98 -20.30 -12.10 6.17
N GLU A 99 -19.17 -11.73 6.78
CA GLU A 99 -17.93 -11.38 6.09
C GLU A 99 -16.82 -12.36 6.45
N GLU A 100 -16.35 -13.14 5.47
CA GLU A 100 -15.29 -14.13 5.68
C GLU A 100 -13.90 -13.50 5.87
N LYS A 101 -13.66 -12.33 5.27
CA LYS A 101 -12.37 -11.61 5.29
C LYS A 101 -12.45 -10.31 6.07
N ARG A 102 -12.53 -10.42 7.40
CA ARG A 102 -12.64 -9.25 8.29
C ARG A 102 -11.39 -8.98 9.12
N ASN A 103 -10.60 -10.01 9.37
CA ASN A 103 -9.36 -9.86 10.10
C ASN A 103 -8.31 -9.31 9.16
N GLN A 104 -7.54 -8.34 9.63
CA GLN A 104 -6.65 -7.60 8.76
C GLN A 104 -5.50 -6.98 9.54
N ILE A 105 -4.37 -6.84 8.85
CA ILE A 105 -3.24 -6.02 9.21
C ILE A 105 -3.31 -4.78 8.32
N ILE A 106 -3.37 -3.59 8.90
CA ILE A 106 -3.40 -2.34 8.15
C ILE A 106 -2.25 -1.46 8.60
N SER A 107 -1.53 -0.90 7.63
CA SER A 107 -0.54 0.14 7.84
C SER A 107 -1.10 1.51 7.46
N TYR A 108 -0.95 2.46 8.38
CA TYR A 108 -1.48 3.81 8.24
C TYR A 108 -0.35 4.83 8.14
N TYR A 109 -0.53 5.79 7.23
CA TYR A 109 0.20 7.04 7.22
C TYR A 109 -0.56 8.07 8.03
N VAL A 110 0.11 8.68 9.01
CA VAL A 110 -0.50 9.59 9.97
C VAL A 110 0.26 10.90 10.00
N GLU A 111 -0.48 12.00 9.84
CA GLU A 111 0.01 13.35 10.14
C GLU A 111 -0.66 13.83 11.43
N ALA A 112 0.14 14.32 12.37
CA ALA A 112 -0.34 14.88 13.61
C ALA A 112 0.23 16.28 13.86
N VAL A 113 -0.56 17.15 14.47
CA VAL A 113 -0.18 18.52 14.81
C VAL A 113 -0.39 18.79 16.31
N LYS A 114 0.49 19.61 16.91
CA LYS A 114 0.38 20.04 18.30
C LYS A 114 -0.17 21.45 18.36
N GLU A 115 -1.39 21.58 18.88
CA GLU A 115 -2.12 22.84 18.99
C GLU A 115 -2.75 22.95 20.37
N ASN A 116 -2.64 24.13 21.00
CA ASN A 116 -3.20 24.41 22.33
C ASN A 116 -2.82 23.38 23.41
N GLY A 117 -1.64 22.77 23.29
CA GLY A 117 -1.14 21.76 24.22
C GLY A 117 -1.62 20.33 23.98
N SER A 118 -2.46 20.10 22.97
CA SER A 118 -2.94 18.78 22.56
C SER A 118 -2.33 18.37 21.21
N ILE A 119 -2.16 17.07 21.00
CA ILE A 119 -1.75 16.51 19.71
C ILE A 119 -3.00 15.98 19.02
N TRP A 120 -3.20 16.39 17.78
CA TRP A 120 -4.37 16.06 16.96
C TRP A 120 -3.95 15.34 15.70
N ILE A 121 -4.65 14.27 15.36
CA ILE A 121 -4.51 13.64 14.05
C ILE A 121 -5.20 14.51 12.99
N THR A 122 -4.46 14.90 11.96
CA THR A 122 -4.96 15.70 10.84
C THR A 122 -5.03 14.94 9.52
N ARG A 123 -4.29 13.84 9.41
CA ARG A 123 -4.38 12.87 8.32
C ARG A 123 -4.22 11.46 8.86
N TYR A 124 -5.03 10.55 8.35
CA TYR A 124 -5.04 9.15 8.73
C TYR A 124 -5.49 8.36 7.52
N SER A 125 -4.55 7.73 6.83
CA SER A 125 -4.80 7.10 5.53
C SER A 125 -4.16 5.73 5.48
N PRO A 126 -4.93 4.66 5.24
CA PRO A 126 -4.34 3.34 5.02
C PRO A 126 -3.55 3.36 3.70
N TYR A 127 -2.38 2.72 3.68
CA TYR A 127 -1.59 2.52 2.45
C TYR A 127 -1.32 1.05 2.13
N SER A 128 -1.51 0.16 3.11
CA SER A 128 -1.35 -1.29 2.98
C SER A 128 -2.41 -1.97 3.83
N THR A 129 -3.11 -2.96 3.28
CA THR A 129 -4.13 -3.76 3.98
C THR A 129 -3.95 -5.21 3.58
N ILE A 130 -3.67 -6.05 4.57
CA ILE A 130 -3.47 -7.49 4.41
C ILE A 130 -4.49 -8.25 5.25
N PHE A 131 -5.39 -8.99 4.62
CA PHE A 131 -6.33 -9.89 5.26
C PHE A 131 -5.62 -11.13 5.81
N VAL A 132 -6.06 -11.52 7.01
CA VAL A 132 -5.52 -12.65 7.77
C VAL A 132 -6.62 -13.60 8.20
N ASP A 133 -6.27 -14.81 8.59
CA ASP A 133 -7.20 -15.80 9.10
C ASP A 133 -7.64 -15.50 10.57
N LYS A 134 -8.38 -16.42 11.20
CA LYS A 134 -8.84 -16.27 12.60
C LYS A 134 -7.71 -16.41 13.64
N LYS A 135 -6.54 -16.95 13.27
CA LYS A 135 -5.33 -16.99 14.10
C LYS A 135 -4.45 -15.76 13.86
N GLY A 136 -4.71 -15.06 12.76
CA GLY A 136 -4.01 -13.87 12.33
C GLY A 136 -2.78 -14.17 11.48
N ASP A 137 -2.76 -15.33 10.82
CA ASP A 137 -1.78 -15.68 9.79
C ASP A 137 -2.25 -15.13 8.44
N PHE A 138 -1.34 -14.75 7.55
CA PHE A 138 -1.71 -14.24 6.23
C PHE A 138 -2.58 -15.22 5.45
N LEU A 139 -3.60 -14.71 4.78
CA LEU A 139 -4.25 -15.48 3.72
C LEU A 139 -3.26 -15.69 2.56
N SER A 140 -3.49 -16.71 1.74
CA SER A 140 -2.59 -17.06 0.64
C SER A 140 -2.87 -16.27 -0.64
N GLY A 141 -1.82 -15.84 -1.34
CA GLY A 141 -1.95 -15.20 -2.64
C GLY A 141 -2.81 -13.94 -2.62
N VAL A 142 -3.53 -13.67 -3.70
CA VAL A 142 -4.34 -12.45 -3.85
C VAL A 142 -5.45 -12.31 -2.81
N ASP A 143 -5.88 -13.41 -2.19
CA ASP A 143 -6.89 -13.38 -1.13
C ASP A 143 -6.45 -12.58 0.10
N ALA A 144 -5.14 -12.41 0.26
CA ALA A 144 -4.54 -11.59 1.30
C ALA A 144 -4.81 -10.10 1.15
N VAL A 145 -5.26 -9.59 0.00
CA VAL A 145 -5.43 -8.14 -0.20
C VAL A 145 -6.74 -7.73 -0.85
N ILE A 146 -7.51 -8.67 -1.38
CA ILE A 146 -8.82 -8.38 -2.01
C ILE A 146 -9.88 -8.15 -0.93
N PRO A 147 -10.47 -6.94 -0.83
CA PRO A 147 -11.54 -6.65 0.12
C PRO A 147 -12.79 -7.51 -0.11
N PRO A 148 -13.62 -7.73 0.94
CA PRO A 148 -14.92 -8.37 0.78
C PRO A 148 -15.78 -7.67 -0.29
N GLY A 149 -16.31 -8.45 -1.23
CA GLY A 149 -17.17 -7.96 -2.30
C GLY A 149 -16.45 -7.39 -3.52
N GLU A 150 -15.12 -7.29 -3.49
CA GLU A 150 -14.32 -6.93 -4.66
C GLU A 150 -13.83 -8.17 -5.41
N GLU A 151 -13.69 -8.05 -6.73
CA GLU A 151 -13.14 -9.09 -7.60
C GLU A 151 -11.93 -8.56 -8.36
N ILE A 152 -10.84 -9.33 -8.34
CA ILE A 152 -9.66 -9.03 -9.15
C ILE A 152 -9.92 -9.41 -10.61
N ASN A 153 -9.45 -8.58 -11.53
CA ASN A 153 -9.40 -8.88 -12.95
C ASN A 153 -8.62 -10.19 -13.12
N SER A 154 -9.26 -11.19 -13.73
CA SER A 154 -8.64 -12.50 -13.93
C SER A 154 -7.35 -12.43 -14.77
N GLY A 155 -7.18 -11.36 -15.55
CA GLY A 155 -5.96 -11.09 -16.28
C GLY A 155 -4.80 -10.58 -15.43
N ILE A 156 -5.03 -9.97 -14.26
CA ILE A 156 -3.94 -9.75 -13.31
C ILE A 156 -3.52 -11.10 -12.72
N ALA A 157 -4.50 -11.88 -12.26
CA ALA A 157 -4.23 -13.14 -11.58
C ALA A 157 -3.47 -14.15 -12.45
N ARG A 158 -3.73 -14.18 -13.77
CA ARG A 158 -3.05 -15.09 -14.71
C ARG A 158 -1.56 -14.79 -14.89
N PHE A 159 -1.10 -13.58 -14.55
CA PHE A 159 0.30 -13.18 -14.73
C PHE A 159 1.18 -13.53 -13.54
N ILE A 160 0.61 -13.62 -12.34
CA ILE A 160 1.34 -13.89 -11.10
C ILE A 160 2.25 -15.14 -11.21
N PRO A 161 1.80 -16.28 -11.80
CA PRO A 161 2.63 -17.48 -11.88
C PRO A 161 3.89 -17.38 -12.75
N TYR A 162 4.05 -16.31 -13.56
CA TYR A 162 5.28 -16.11 -14.33
C TYR A 162 6.44 -15.53 -13.52
N PHE A 163 6.18 -15.09 -12.29
CA PHE A 163 7.15 -14.39 -11.45
C PHE A 163 7.49 -15.19 -10.19
N GLN A 164 8.78 -15.20 -9.82
CA GLN A 164 9.24 -15.85 -8.58
C GLN A 164 9.01 -14.94 -7.37
N LEU A 165 7.82 -15.07 -6.76
CA LEU A 165 7.34 -14.22 -5.67
C LEU A 165 7.39 -14.88 -4.28
N ASP A 166 8.17 -15.95 -4.09
CA ASP A 166 8.21 -16.72 -2.82
C ASP A 166 8.61 -15.88 -1.60
N SER A 167 9.40 -14.83 -1.81
CA SER A 167 9.84 -13.88 -0.78
C SER A 167 8.98 -12.62 -0.68
N TYR A 168 7.80 -12.62 -1.31
CA TYR A 168 6.91 -11.47 -1.37
C TYR A 168 5.53 -11.80 -0.82
N VAL A 169 4.85 -10.78 -0.32
CA VAL A 169 3.45 -10.86 0.10
C VAL A 169 2.66 -9.77 -0.64
N PRO A 170 1.47 -10.09 -1.18
CA PRO A 170 0.54 -9.05 -1.62
C PRO A 170 0.24 -8.13 -0.44
N ALA A 171 0.41 -6.83 -0.63
CA ALA A 171 0.23 -5.85 0.44
C ALA A 171 -0.80 -4.76 0.12
N THR A 172 -1.04 -4.50 -1.17
CA THR A 172 -1.90 -3.40 -1.59
C THR A 172 -2.75 -3.83 -2.78
N PHE A 173 -4.05 -3.53 -2.70
CA PHE A 173 -4.98 -3.64 -3.81
C PHE A 173 -5.79 -2.34 -3.93
N HIS A 174 -5.87 -1.79 -5.14
CA HIS A 174 -6.69 -0.62 -5.43
C HIS A 174 -7.55 -0.84 -6.67
N VAL A 175 -8.81 -0.45 -6.55
CA VAL A 175 -9.76 -0.38 -7.66
C VAL A 175 -10.03 1.08 -7.96
N TYR A 176 -9.81 1.47 -9.20
CA TYR A 176 -10.25 2.74 -9.76
C TYR A 176 -11.29 2.45 -10.86
N SER A 177 -12.03 3.47 -11.30
CA SER A 177 -13.18 3.28 -12.20
C SER A 177 -12.90 2.49 -13.49
N ASN A 178 -11.65 2.49 -13.98
CA ASN A 178 -11.22 1.86 -15.23
C ASN A 178 -9.88 1.11 -15.09
N SER A 179 -9.44 0.83 -13.87
CA SER A 179 -8.15 0.19 -13.62
C SER A 179 -8.10 -0.55 -12.29
N GLN A 180 -7.28 -1.58 -12.22
CA GLN A 180 -6.97 -2.28 -10.98
C GLN A 180 -5.46 -2.35 -10.76
N PHE A 181 -5.05 -2.30 -9.51
CA PHE A 181 -3.66 -2.34 -9.09
C PHE A 181 -3.49 -3.38 -8.00
N ILE A 182 -2.45 -4.22 -8.12
CA ILE A 182 -1.98 -5.06 -7.02
C ILE A 182 -0.47 -4.88 -6.82
N GLY A 183 -0.05 -4.74 -5.57
CA GLY A 183 1.34 -4.58 -5.16
C GLY A 183 1.80 -5.73 -4.26
N TYR A 184 3.04 -6.16 -4.48
CA TYR A 184 3.76 -7.19 -3.75
C TYR A 184 4.99 -6.59 -3.10
N TYR A 185 5.09 -6.73 -1.78
CA TYR A 185 6.19 -6.20 -0.98
C TYR A 185 7.03 -7.33 -0.38
N PRO A 186 8.32 -7.09 -0.09
CA PRO A 186 9.20 -8.10 0.46
C PRO A 186 8.66 -8.59 1.80
N LEU A 187 8.81 -9.89 2.07
CA LEU A 187 8.45 -10.47 3.35
C LEU A 187 9.22 -9.76 4.47
N GLY A 188 8.48 -9.30 5.50
CA GLY A 188 9.05 -8.50 6.58
C GLY A 188 9.15 -7.00 6.29
N GLU A 189 8.85 -6.53 5.08
CA GLU A 189 8.81 -5.10 4.73
C GLU A 189 7.39 -4.59 4.40
N TYR A 190 6.37 -5.45 4.44
CA TYR A 190 4.98 -5.12 4.09
C TYR A 190 4.35 -4.01 4.95
N HIS A 191 4.94 -3.71 6.10
CA HIS A 191 4.54 -2.62 6.99
C HIS A 191 5.25 -1.29 6.68
N ARG A 192 6.35 -1.31 5.92
CA ARG A 192 7.16 -0.11 5.63
C ARG A 192 6.41 0.81 4.68
N TYR A 193 6.50 2.11 4.92
CA TYR A 193 5.94 3.09 4.00
C TYR A 193 6.68 3.12 2.67
N GLU A 194 8.00 2.95 2.73
CA GLU A 194 8.91 2.87 1.59
C GLU A 194 9.63 1.51 1.64
N PRO A 195 9.07 0.47 1.01
CA PRO A 195 9.71 -0.84 0.91
C PRO A 195 10.98 -0.75 0.07
N SER A 196 11.95 -1.62 0.35
CA SER A 196 13.23 -1.60 -0.36
C SER A 196 13.14 -1.92 -1.85
N HIS A 197 12.10 -2.65 -2.24
CA HIS A 197 11.75 -2.94 -3.62
C HIS A 197 10.28 -3.37 -3.70
N THR A 198 9.67 -3.26 -4.87
CA THR A 198 8.26 -3.64 -5.07
C THR A 198 8.07 -4.32 -6.41
N PHE A 199 7.14 -5.27 -6.46
CA PHE A 199 6.59 -5.79 -7.70
C PHE A 199 5.13 -5.37 -7.81
N THR A 200 4.71 -4.84 -8.96
CA THR A 200 3.33 -4.35 -9.15
C THR A 200 2.76 -4.78 -10.49
N ILE A 201 1.44 -5.01 -10.50
CA ILE A 201 0.68 -5.23 -11.72
C ILE A 201 -0.46 -4.21 -11.76
N ASN A 202 -0.42 -3.35 -12.76
CA ASN A 202 -1.47 -2.40 -13.08
C ASN A 202 -2.23 -2.89 -14.30
N TYR A 203 -3.55 -2.99 -14.18
CA TYR A 203 -4.47 -3.24 -15.28
C TYR A 203 -5.22 -1.97 -15.62
N PHE A 204 -5.36 -1.67 -16.91
CA PHE A 204 -6.19 -0.62 -17.46
C PHE A 204 -7.10 -1.20 -18.54
N ASP A 205 -8.37 -0.77 -18.56
CA ASP A 205 -9.33 -1.23 -19.58
C ASP A 205 -8.80 -0.96 -21.01
N LYS A 206 -8.09 0.15 -21.20
CA LYS A 206 -7.50 0.57 -22.48
C LYS A 206 -6.17 1.27 -22.25
N ILE A 207 -5.31 1.19 -23.27
CA ILE A 207 -4.14 2.05 -23.39
C ILE A 207 -4.59 3.47 -23.82
N GLU A 208 -4.01 4.51 -23.20
CA GLU A 208 -4.30 5.91 -23.58
C GLU A 208 -3.54 6.36 -24.82
N ALA A 209 -2.39 5.73 -25.11
CA ALA A 209 -1.60 5.98 -26.31
C ALA A 209 -2.17 5.25 -27.54
N SER A 210 -1.80 5.71 -28.74
CA SER A 210 -2.23 5.10 -30.01
C SER A 210 -1.65 3.71 -30.28
N SER A 211 -0.54 3.36 -29.62
CA SER A 211 0.15 2.07 -29.74
C SER A 211 1.07 1.85 -28.53
N VAL A 212 1.57 0.63 -28.35
CA VAL A 212 2.57 0.35 -27.33
C VAL A 212 3.87 1.09 -27.63
N GLU A 213 4.29 1.17 -28.89
CA GLU A 213 5.45 1.98 -29.30
C GLU A 213 5.31 3.45 -28.86
N LYS A 214 4.14 4.06 -29.07
CA LYS A 214 3.89 5.44 -28.64
C LYS A 214 3.91 5.57 -27.12
N HIS A 215 3.28 4.64 -26.40
CA HIS A 215 3.32 4.60 -24.95
C HIS A 215 4.75 4.51 -24.41
N THR A 216 5.57 3.61 -24.97
CA THR A 216 6.98 3.46 -24.62
C THR A 216 7.75 4.75 -24.85
N ALA A 217 7.57 5.37 -26.02
CA ALA A 217 8.23 6.64 -26.35
C ALA A 217 7.85 7.76 -25.37
N ASP A 218 6.57 7.87 -25.01
CA ASP A 218 6.11 8.85 -24.04
C ASP A 218 6.69 8.58 -22.64
N TYR A 219 6.72 7.31 -22.21
CA TYR A 219 7.29 6.90 -20.93
C TYR A 219 8.80 7.22 -20.81
N ILE A 220 9.62 6.91 -21.83
CA ILE A 220 11.07 7.18 -21.77
C ILE A 220 11.44 8.64 -22.01
N SER A 221 10.50 9.46 -22.47
CA SER A 221 10.73 10.90 -22.71
C SER A 221 10.57 11.77 -21.46
N GLN A 222 10.24 11.16 -20.31
CA GLN A 222 10.03 11.89 -19.07
C GLN A 222 11.33 12.55 -18.59
N GLU A 223 11.26 13.85 -18.29
CA GLU A 223 12.42 14.67 -17.85
C GLU A 223 13.05 14.18 -16.53
N THR A 224 12.32 13.38 -15.75
CA THR A 224 12.76 12.83 -14.46
C THR A 224 13.69 11.63 -14.60
N LEU A 225 13.78 11.01 -15.78
CA LEU A 225 14.63 9.85 -16.00
C LEU A 225 16.09 10.25 -16.17
N LEU A 226 16.97 9.58 -15.44
CA LEU A 226 18.42 9.66 -15.63
C LEU A 226 18.87 8.82 -16.83
N THR A 227 18.34 7.60 -16.92
CA THR A 227 18.62 6.66 -18.02
C THR A 227 17.36 5.90 -18.38
N ALA A 228 17.22 5.57 -19.66
CA ALA A 228 16.19 4.67 -20.15
C ALA A 228 16.75 3.78 -21.25
N GLN A 229 16.45 2.49 -21.20
CA GLN A 229 16.84 1.51 -22.21
C GLN A 229 15.64 0.64 -22.57
N VAL A 230 15.28 0.61 -23.85
CA VAL A 230 14.30 -0.34 -24.37
C VAL A 230 15.01 -1.67 -24.61
N LEU A 231 14.68 -2.68 -23.81
CA LEU A 231 15.26 -4.03 -23.88
C LEU A 231 14.51 -4.91 -24.88
N HIS A 232 13.20 -4.69 -25.02
CA HIS A 232 12.33 -5.43 -25.93
C HIS A 232 11.18 -4.54 -26.42
N GLN A 233 10.76 -4.69 -27.68
CA GLN A 233 9.61 -3.99 -28.25
C GLN A 233 8.97 -4.81 -29.36
N THR A 234 7.64 -4.91 -29.33
CA THR A 234 6.77 -5.41 -30.40
C THR A 234 5.59 -4.45 -30.59
N ASP A 235 4.66 -4.79 -31.49
CA ASP A 235 3.43 -4.03 -31.69
C ASP A 235 2.56 -3.99 -30.41
N ASN A 236 2.60 -5.05 -29.60
CA ASN A 236 1.72 -5.25 -28.45
C ASN A 236 2.46 -5.30 -27.10
N SER A 237 3.78 -5.18 -27.08
CA SER A 237 4.54 -5.26 -25.83
C SER A 237 5.84 -4.47 -25.86
N SER A 238 6.34 -4.14 -24.67
CA SER A 238 7.69 -3.61 -24.48
C SER A 238 8.25 -3.98 -23.11
N VAL A 239 9.57 -4.06 -23.01
CA VAL A 239 10.30 -4.08 -21.74
C VAL A 239 11.28 -2.92 -21.74
N VAL A 240 11.20 -2.09 -20.71
CA VAL A 240 12.04 -0.90 -20.53
C VAL A 240 12.71 -0.96 -19.18
N GLU A 241 14.00 -0.68 -19.15
CA GLU A 241 14.77 -0.43 -17.94
C GLU A 241 14.95 1.08 -17.77
N THR A 242 14.67 1.60 -16.59
CA THR A 242 14.83 3.03 -16.29
C THR A 242 15.54 3.23 -14.96
N GLN A 243 16.19 4.38 -14.84
CA GLN A 243 16.70 4.88 -13.57
C GLN A 243 16.25 6.32 -13.40
N LEU A 244 15.81 6.68 -12.20
CA LEU A 244 15.38 8.04 -11.85
C LEU A 244 15.81 8.40 -10.43
N MET A 245 15.89 9.71 -10.16
CA MET A 245 16.07 10.22 -8.79
C MET A 245 14.73 10.59 -8.20
N SER A 246 14.32 9.90 -7.15
CA SER A 246 13.10 10.15 -6.39
C SER A 246 13.51 10.50 -4.96
N ASN A 247 13.16 11.70 -4.48
CA ASN A 247 13.53 12.16 -3.13
C ASN A 247 15.03 12.00 -2.77
N ASN A 248 15.94 12.25 -3.72
CA ASN A 248 17.39 12.03 -3.61
C ASN A 248 17.83 10.56 -3.44
N VAL A 249 16.93 9.61 -3.70
CA VAL A 249 17.20 8.18 -3.75
C VAL A 249 17.18 7.76 -5.22
N LEU A 250 18.22 7.03 -5.65
CA LEU A 250 18.21 6.38 -6.94
C LEU A 250 17.22 5.21 -6.91
N GLU A 251 16.26 5.26 -7.82
CA GLU A 251 15.33 4.19 -8.11
C GLU A 251 15.72 3.56 -9.45
N HIS A 252 15.74 2.22 -9.50
CA HIS A 252 16.02 1.45 -10.71
C HIS A 252 14.83 0.53 -10.99
N GLU A 253 14.16 0.73 -12.12
CA GLU A 253 12.93 0.06 -12.50
C GLU A 253 13.06 -0.77 -13.79
N LEU A 254 12.42 -1.94 -13.81
CA LEU A 254 12.08 -2.68 -15.02
C LEU A 254 10.56 -2.63 -15.22
N VAL A 255 10.11 -2.24 -16.41
CA VAL A 255 8.69 -2.09 -16.76
C VAL A 255 8.36 -2.89 -18.01
N THR A 256 7.40 -3.80 -17.87
CA THR A 256 6.74 -4.46 -18.99
C THR A 256 5.41 -3.79 -19.27
N SER A 257 5.24 -3.28 -20.49
CA SER A 257 3.94 -2.87 -21.00
C SER A 257 3.40 -3.95 -21.92
N LEU A 258 2.13 -4.34 -21.73
CA LEU A 258 1.51 -5.43 -22.47
C LEU A 258 0.08 -5.07 -22.87
N LEU A 259 -0.18 -4.97 -24.17
CA LEU A 259 -1.49 -4.78 -24.75
C LEU A 259 -2.08 -6.14 -25.13
N THR A 260 -3.22 -6.49 -24.54
CA THR A 260 -3.91 -7.76 -24.79
C THR A 260 -5.35 -7.51 -25.22
N LYS A 261 -6.06 -8.56 -25.65
CA LYS A 261 -7.51 -8.51 -25.90
C LYS A 261 -8.34 -8.08 -24.68
N ASN A 262 -7.82 -8.28 -23.46
CA ASN A 262 -8.52 -8.02 -22.21
C ASN A 262 -8.24 -6.63 -21.64
N GLY A 263 -7.35 -5.86 -22.28
CA GLY A 263 -6.92 -4.54 -21.83
C GLY A 263 -5.39 -4.41 -21.82
N PHE A 264 -4.93 -3.33 -21.21
CA PHE A 264 -3.53 -2.95 -21.12
C PHE A 264 -2.99 -3.20 -19.73
N TYR A 265 -1.77 -3.73 -19.65
CA TYR A 265 -1.13 -4.05 -18.38
C TYR A 265 0.24 -3.38 -18.31
N MET A 266 0.56 -2.83 -17.14
CA MET A 266 1.92 -2.41 -16.80
C MET A 266 2.38 -3.22 -15.60
N ILE A 267 3.43 -4.01 -15.80
CA ILE A 267 4.02 -4.86 -14.77
C ILE A 267 5.40 -4.29 -14.45
N ARG A 268 5.65 -4.00 -13.18
CA ARG A 268 6.84 -3.25 -12.77
C ARG A 268 7.57 -3.98 -11.67
N PHE A 269 8.89 -4.00 -11.77
CA PHE A 269 9.76 -4.28 -10.65
C PHE A 269 10.60 -3.03 -10.36
N LEU A 270 10.43 -2.47 -9.17
CA LEU A 270 11.11 -1.26 -8.72
C LEU A 270 12.10 -1.61 -7.60
N TYR A 271 13.37 -1.29 -7.81
CA TYR A 271 14.43 -1.41 -6.81
C TYR A 271 14.77 -0.03 -6.25
N GLY A 272 14.35 0.25 -5.02
CA GLY A 272 14.35 1.58 -4.40
C GLY A 272 15.39 1.76 -3.29
N LYS A 273 16.54 1.08 -3.36
CA LYS A 273 17.56 1.12 -2.29
C LYS A 273 18.56 2.28 -2.38
N GLY A 274 18.42 3.18 -3.35
CA GLY A 274 19.37 4.27 -3.56
C GLY A 274 20.65 3.86 -4.30
N GLU A 275 20.65 2.66 -4.88
CA GLU A 275 21.73 2.11 -5.69
C GLU A 275 21.16 1.37 -6.90
N PRO A 276 21.95 1.17 -7.97
CA PRO A 276 21.49 0.38 -9.11
C PRO A 276 21.15 -1.06 -8.68
N MET A 277 20.07 -1.60 -9.26
CA MET A 277 19.69 -3.01 -9.15
C MET A 277 20.90 -3.93 -9.43
N PRO A 278 21.16 -4.93 -8.56
CA PRO A 278 22.22 -5.91 -8.77
C PRO A 278 22.05 -6.66 -10.10
N PRO A 279 23.13 -6.97 -10.84
CA PRO A 279 23.04 -7.62 -12.15
C PRO A 279 22.26 -8.93 -12.15
N GLU A 280 22.45 -9.78 -11.14
CA GLU A 280 21.74 -11.07 -11.04
C GLU A 280 20.22 -10.88 -10.87
N GLU A 281 19.81 -9.89 -10.08
CA GLU A 281 18.40 -9.55 -9.87
C GLU A 281 17.82 -8.94 -11.16
N ARG A 282 18.55 -8.02 -11.80
CA ARG A 282 18.19 -7.42 -13.09
C ARG A 282 17.97 -8.48 -14.16
N GLU A 283 18.92 -9.38 -14.36
CA GLU A 283 18.83 -10.47 -15.35
C GLU A 283 17.68 -11.43 -15.04
N LYS A 284 17.39 -11.68 -13.76
CA LYS A 284 16.25 -12.50 -13.35
C LYS A 284 14.93 -11.85 -13.78
N TRP A 285 14.69 -10.59 -13.41
CA TRP A 285 13.44 -9.90 -13.72
C TRP A 285 13.26 -9.65 -15.20
N GLU A 286 14.33 -9.26 -15.91
CA GLU A 286 14.32 -9.12 -17.37
C GLU A 286 13.86 -10.43 -18.03
N ARG A 287 14.43 -11.57 -17.63
CA ARG A 287 14.07 -12.88 -18.17
C ARG A 287 12.61 -13.25 -17.86
N GLU A 288 12.12 -13.03 -16.66
CA GLU A 288 10.73 -13.33 -16.27
C GLU A 288 9.74 -12.46 -17.09
N MET A 289 10.05 -11.17 -17.26
CA MET A 289 9.28 -10.22 -18.06
C MET A 289 9.25 -10.59 -19.56
N VAL A 290 10.38 -10.96 -20.14
CA VAL A 290 10.43 -11.42 -21.54
C VAL A 290 9.68 -12.74 -21.71
N THR A 291 9.85 -13.69 -20.79
CA THR A 291 9.15 -14.99 -20.82
C THR A 291 7.63 -14.81 -20.80
N LEU A 292 7.14 -13.88 -19.97
CA LEU A 292 5.73 -13.52 -19.95
C LEU A 292 5.22 -13.11 -21.34
N ILE A 293 5.93 -12.20 -22.02
CA ILE A 293 5.55 -11.69 -23.35
C ILE A 293 5.50 -12.83 -24.37
N GLU A 294 6.52 -13.69 -24.38
CA GLU A 294 6.59 -14.83 -25.31
C GLU A 294 5.39 -15.77 -25.14
N LYS A 295 4.99 -16.03 -23.89
CA LYS A 295 3.88 -16.92 -23.57
C LYS A 295 2.51 -16.34 -23.92
N GLU A 296 2.31 -15.04 -23.69
CA GLU A 296 1.05 -14.37 -24.04
C GLU A 296 0.85 -14.24 -25.54
N HIS A 297 1.92 -14.11 -26.33
CA HIS A 297 1.81 -14.03 -27.80
C HIS A 297 1.90 -15.39 -28.51
N SER A 298 2.24 -16.47 -27.80
CA SER A 298 2.21 -17.84 -28.33
C SER A 298 0.87 -18.56 -28.12
N SER A 299 -0.10 -17.93 -27.44
CA SER A 299 -1.39 -18.49 -27.01
C SER A 299 -2.56 -17.89 -27.79
#